data_AF-A0A4Q3EA30-F1
#
_entry.id   AF-A0A4Q3EA30-F1
#
_cell.length_a   1.000
_cell.length_b   1.000
_cell.length_c   1.000
_cell.angle_alpha   90.00
_cell.angle_beta   90.00
_cell.angle_gamma   90.00
#
_symmetry.space_group_name_H-M   'P 1'
#
loop_
_entity.id
_entity.type
_entity.pdbx_description
1 polymer ?
#
loop_
_entity_poly.entity_id
_entity_poly.type
_entity_poly.pdbx_seq_one_letter_code
_entity_poly.pdbx_strand_id
1 'polypeptide(L)'
;MRTKNYTRYSGLVVLFLCVALFINAKYATKPKVLVFTKTAGFHHSSIPAGIKAIMQLAAENNFDVDTTTNAELFTEDVLKKYSAVIFLNTTGDVLNNYQEADFERYI
;
A
#
# COMPACT_ATOMS: atom_id res chain seq x y z
N MET A 1 40.61 -42.91 -21.01
CA MET A 1 40.13 -41.63 -21.57
C MET A 1 38.80 -41.30 -20.89
N ARG A 2 38.77 -40.39 -19.90
CA ARG A 2 37.59 -40.11 -19.04
C ARG A 2 37.15 -38.67 -19.31
N THR A 3 36.14 -38.49 -20.15
CA THR A 3 35.67 -37.16 -20.57
C THR A 3 34.94 -36.46 -19.40
N LYS A 4 35.25 -35.18 -19.23
CA LYS A 4 34.83 -34.33 -18.12
C LYS A 4 33.34 -33.97 -18.28
N ASN A 5 32.46 -34.62 -17.51
CA ASN A 5 31.02 -34.32 -17.47
C ASN A 5 30.69 -32.93 -16.87
N TYR A 6 31.67 -32.24 -16.29
CA TYR A 6 31.51 -30.94 -15.63
C TYR A 6 30.95 -29.84 -16.56
N THR A 7 31.29 -29.85 -17.86
CA THR A 7 30.81 -28.86 -18.83
C THR A 7 29.29 -28.98 -19.10
N ARG A 8 28.71 -30.18 -18.96
CA ARG A 8 27.27 -30.42 -19.19
C ARG A 8 26.40 -29.97 -18.02
N TYR A 9 26.93 -30.05 -16.78
CA TYR A 9 26.22 -29.61 -15.58
C TYR A 9 26.38 -28.10 -15.31
N SER A 10 27.50 -27.47 -15.71
CA SER A 10 27.69 -26.02 -15.55
C SER A 10 26.63 -25.18 -16.25
N GLY A 11 26.21 -25.53 -17.47
CA GLY A 11 25.17 -24.79 -18.19
C GLY A 11 23.79 -24.91 -17.53
N LEU A 12 23.50 -26.08 -16.94
CA LEU A 12 22.24 -26.39 -16.28
C LEU A 12 22.14 -25.67 -14.92
N VAL A 13 23.26 -25.55 -14.20
CA VAL A 13 23.37 -24.77 -12.95
C VAL A 13 23.21 -23.27 -13.23
N VAL A 14 23.84 -22.73 -14.28
CA VAL A 14 23.69 -21.31 -14.66
C VAL A 14 22.26 -20.98 -15.08
N LEU A 15 21.61 -21.85 -15.85
CA LEU A 15 20.20 -21.67 -16.24
C LEU A 15 19.26 -21.69 -15.03
N PHE A 16 19.49 -22.59 -14.07
CA PHE A 16 18.71 -22.67 -12.83
C PHE A 16 18.89 -21.42 -11.95
N LEU A 17 20.13 -20.90 -11.87
CA LEU A 17 20.44 -19.65 -11.15
C LEU A 17 19.77 -18.43 -11.80
N CYS A 18 19.76 -18.35 -13.14
CA CYS A 18 19.08 -17.28 -13.88
C CYS A 18 17.56 -17.32 -13.65
N VAL A 19 16.94 -18.51 -13.67
CA VAL A 19 15.50 -18.66 -13.39
C VAL A 19 15.17 -18.26 -11.95
N ALA A 20 15.99 -18.67 -10.97
CA ALA A 20 15.80 -18.29 -9.56
C ALA A 20 15.91 -16.77 -9.32
N LEU A 21 16.81 -16.08 -10.04
CA LEU A 21 16.95 -14.62 -9.99
C LEU A 21 15.74 -13.90 -10.61
N PHE A 22 15.14 -14.45 -11.68
CA PHE A 22 13.94 -13.88 -12.32
C PHE A 22 12.68 -14.00 -11.45
N ILE A 23 12.54 -15.04 -10.63
CA ILE A 23 11.37 -15.25 -9.77
C ILE A 23 11.32 -14.23 -8.62
N ASN A 24 12.47 -13.78 -8.12
CA ASN A 24 12.54 -12.82 -7.00
C ASN A 24 12.22 -11.36 -7.41
N ALA A 25 12.24 -11.02 -8.70
CA ALA A 25 12.02 -9.65 -9.18
C ALA A 25 10.55 -9.19 -9.20
N LYS A 26 9.60 -10.02 -8.75
CA LYS A 26 8.15 -9.81 -8.96
C LYS A 26 7.33 -9.51 -7.70
N TYR A 27 7.95 -9.31 -6.53
CA TYR A 27 7.22 -9.06 -5.27
C TYR A 27 7.50 -7.68 -4.65
N ALA A 28 7.53 -6.63 -5.47
CA ALA A 28 7.38 -5.28 -4.92
C ALA A 28 5.90 -5.09 -4.52
N THR A 29 5.61 -5.02 -3.23
CA THR A 29 4.26 -4.72 -2.74
C THR A 29 3.86 -3.33 -3.23
N LYS A 30 2.75 -3.24 -3.94
CA LYS A 30 2.21 -1.98 -4.45
C LYS A 30 1.91 -1.05 -3.27
N PRO A 31 2.35 0.22 -3.26
CA PRO A 31 2.01 1.15 -2.20
C PRO A 31 0.49 1.26 -2.05
N LYS A 32 0.00 1.40 -0.82
CA LYS A 32 -1.42 1.49 -0.53
C LYS A 32 -1.72 2.72 0.31
N VAL A 33 -2.76 3.47 -0.02
CA VAL A 33 -3.18 4.65 0.73
C VAL A 33 -4.58 4.47 1.30
N LEU A 34 -4.82 5.05 2.49
CA LEU A 34 -6.13 5.10 3.13
C LEU A 34 -6.72 6.51 2.98
N VAL A 35 -7.87 6.63 2.33
CA VAL A 35 -8.61 7.89 2.21
C VAL A 35 -9.71 7.94 3.26
N PHE A 36 -9.57 8.84 4.22
CA PHE A 36 -10.49 9.02 5.33
C PHE A 36 -11.39 10.24 5.12
N THR A 37 -12.71 10.06 5.21
CA THR A 37 -13.72 11.07 4.84
C THR A 37 -14.77 11.31 5.93
N LYS A 38 -14.50 10.92 7.17
CA LYS A 38 -15.44 11.13 8.29
C LYS A 38 -15.65 12.63 8.55
N THR A 39 -16.89 13.01 8.81
CA THR A 39 -17.26 14.38 9.19
C THR A 39 -18.08 14.36 10.47
N ALA A 40 -17.67 15.14 11.48
CA ALA A 40 -18.40 15.42 12.71
C ALA A 40 -19.09 16.79 12.62
N GLY A 41 -19.89 16.99 11.57
CA GLY A 41 -20.52 18.27 11.26
C GLY A 41 -20.95 18.36 9.80
N PHE A 42 -20.60 19.45 9.14
CA PHE A 42 -20.92 19.65 7.72
C PHE A 42 -20.31 18.56 6.84
N HIS A 43 -21.17 17.93 6.03
CA HIS A 43 -20.78 16.95 5.05
C HIS A 43 -20.56 17.61 3.69
N HIS A 44 -19.35 17.46 3.15
CA HIS A 44 -18.96 18.10 1.90
C HIS A 44 -19.43 17.27 0.69
N SER A 45 -20.28 17.85 -0.17
CA SER A 45 -20.78 17.19 -1.38
C SER A 45 -19.68 16.85 -2.41
N SER A 46 -18.48 17.43 -2.25
CA SER A 46 -17.30 17.16 -3.08
C SER A 46 -16.55 15.89 -2.70
N ILE A 47 -16.85 15.23 -1.58
CA ILE A 47 -16.18 14.00 -1.14
C ILE A 47 -16.16 12.91 -2.24
N PRO A 48 -17.28 12.57 -2.91
CA PRO A 48 -17.27 11.57 -3.98
C PRO A 48 -16.37 11.96 -5.16
N ALA A 49 -16.34 13.25 -5.51
CA ALA A 49 -15.48 13.75 -6.58
C ALA A 49 -14.00 13.67 -6.20
N GLY A 50 -13.65 14.01 -4.96
CA GLY A 50 -12.28 13.88 -4.44
C GLY A 50 -11.80 12.43 -4.40
N ILE A 51 -12.65 11.49 -3.95
CA ILE A 51 -12.33 10.04 -3.99
C ILE A 51 -12.04 9.61 -5.43
N LYS A 52 -12.91 9.99 -6.38
CA LYS A 52 -12.73 9.65 -7.80
C LYS A 52 -11.39 10.18 -8.34
N ALA A 53 -11.02 11.40 -7.99
CA ALA A 53 -9.74 11.99 -8.41
C ALA A 53 -8.54 11.22 -7.85
N ILE A 54 -8.58 10.82 -6.57
CA ILE A 54 -7.51 10.01 -5.96
C ILE A 54 -7.44 8.62 -6.58
N MET A 55 -8.57 7.99 -6.86
CA MET A 55 -8.60 6.69 -7.54
C MET A 55 -8.02 6.76 -8.96
N GLN A 56 -8.27 7.85 -9.69
CA GLN A 56 -7.66 8.08 -11.00
C GLN A 56 -6.14 8.24 -10.87
N LEU A 57 -5.68 9.05 -9.91
CA LEU A 57 -4.26 9.23 -9.62
C LEU A 57 -3.58 7.89 -9.27
N ALA A 58 -4.26 7.03 -8.52
CA ALA A 58 -3.81 5.69 -8.16
C ALA A 58 -3.61 4.77 -9.36
N ALA A 59 -4.54 4.82 -10.31
CA ALA A 59 -4.44 4.07 -11.57
C ALA A 59 -3.26 4.56 -12.41
N GLU A 60 -3.03 5.87 -12.46
CA GLU A 60 -1.93 6.49 -13.23
C GLU A 60 -0.55 6.24 -12.61
N ASN A 61 -0.46 6.14 -11.27
CA ASN A 61 0.81 6.07 -10.53
C ASN A 61 1.06 4.70 -9.86
N ASN A 62 0.26 3.69 -10.18
CA ASN A 62 0.42 2.32 -9.69
C ASN A 62 0.48 2.22 -8.15
N PHE A 63 -0.49 2.83 -7.46
CA PHE A 63 -0.77 2.56 -6.03
C PHE A 63 -2.22 2.09 -5.82
N ASP A 64 -2.53 1.52 -4.66
CA ASP A 64 -3.86 1.06 -4.27
C ASP A 64 -4.53 2.04 -3.29
N VAL A 65 -5.87 2.08 -3.31
CA VAL A 65 -6.66 3.01 -2.48
C VAL A 65 -7.73 2.23 -1.73
N ASP A 66 -7.75 2.39 -0.41
CA ASP A 66 -8.94 2.11 0.39
C ASP A 66 -9.60 3.42 0.80
N THR A 67 -10.92 3.41 0.98
CA THR A 67 -11.67 4.56 1.51
C THR A 67 -12.43 4.15 2.77
N THR A 68 -12.56 5.06 3.74
CA THR A 68 -13.32 4.79 4.95
C THR A 68 -13.84 6.06 5.61
N THR A 69 -14.94 5.94 6.33
CA THR A 69 -15.41 6.92 7.32
C THR A 69 -15.27 6.38 8.75
N ASN A 70 -14.79 5.15 8.92
CA ASN A 70 -14.65 4.51 10.23
C ASN A 70 -13.32 4.90 10.89
N ALA A 71 -13.40 5.68 11.96
CA ALA A 71 -12.24 6.08 12.76
C ALA A 71 -11.64 4.93 13.58
N GLU A 72 -12.38 3.83 13.82
CA GLU A 72 -11.86 2.65 14.53
C GLU A 72 -10.70 1.96 13.79
N LEU A 73 -10.51 2.28 12.50
CA LEU A 73 -9.37 1.82 11.72
C LEU A 73 -8.07 2.58 12.03
N PHE A 74 -8.11 3.67 12.80
CA PHE A 74 -6.93 4.39 13.27
C PHE A 74 -6.30 3.66 14.46
N THR A 75 -5.71 2.51 14.15
CA THR A 75 -4.88 1.70 15.05
C THR A 75 -3.57 1.38 14.35
N GLU A 76 -2.46 1.28 15.10
CA GLU A 76 -1.15 0.97 14.51
C GLU A 76 -1.16 -0.28 13.61
N ASP A 77 -1.85 -1.33 14.05
CA ASP A 77 -1.95 -2.61 13.33
C ASP A 77 -2.64 -2.51 11.97
N VAL A 78 -3.57 -1.58 11.84
CA VAL A 78 -4.24 -1.29 10.58
C VAL A 78 -3.41 -0.31 9.75
N LEU A 79 -2.92 0.76 10.37
CA LEU A 79 -2.20 1.84 9.70
C LEU A 79 -0.88 1.39 9.07
N LYS A 80 -0.17 0.42 9.67
CA LYS A 80 1.09 -0.15 9.11
C LYS A 80 0.95 -0.79 7.72
N LYS A 81 -0.29 -1.04 7.26
CA LYS A 81 -0.58 -1.56 5.91
C LYS A 81 -0.56 -0.47 4.84
N TYR A 82 -0.57 0.80 5.25
CA TYR A 82 -0.72 1.95 4.37
C TYR A 82 0.55 2.79 4.35
N SER A 83 0.98 3.16 3.15
CA SER A 83 2.10 4.06 2.92
C SER A 83 1.73 5.53 3.19
N ALA A 84 0.45 5.88 3.14
CA ALA A 84 -0.06 7.20 3.50
C ALA A 84 -1.53 7.15 3.93
N VAL A 85 -1.95 8.14 4.72
CA VAL A 85 -3.35 8.42 5.05
C VAL A 85 -3.72 9.81 4.52
N ILE A 86 -4.84 9.91 3.83
CA ILE A 86 -5.37 11.15 3.25
C ILE A 86 -6.66 11.52 3.99
N PHE A 87 -6.64 12.61 4.74
CA PHE A 87 -7.85 13.22 5.30
C PHE A 87 -8.53 14.05 4.22
N LEU A 88 -9.55 13.49 3.58
CA LEU A 88 -10.26 14.14 2.48
C LEU A 88 -11.56 14.78 2.99
N ASN A 89 -11.53 16.11 3.09
CA ASN A 89 -12.68 16.94 3.47
C ASN A 89 -13.35 16.50 4.79
N THR A 90 -12.55 16.16 5.79
CA THR A 90 -13.05 15.90 7.14
C THR A 90 -13.48 17.21 7.80
N THR A 91 -14.45 17.15 8.72
CA THR A 91 -14.97 18.32 9.43
C THR A 91 -15.07 17.99 10.92
N GLY A 92 -14.60 18.90 11.78
CA GLY A 92 -14.70 18.75 13.23
C GLY A 92 -13.69 17.75 13.80
N ASP A 93 -13.94 17.34 15.05
CA ASP A 93 -13.13 16.37 15.77
C ASP A 93 -13.56 14.94 15.39
N VAL A 94 -12.72 14.26 14.59
CA VAL A 94 -13.07 13.02 13.90
C VAL A 94 -12.38 11.78 14.48
N LEU A 95 -11.29 11.99 15.21
CA LEU A 95 -10.55 10.99 15.97
C LEU A 95 -10.74 11.26 17.46
N ASN A 96 -10.48 10.27 18.31
CA ASN A 96 -10.37 10.49 19.75
C ASN A 96 -8.90 10.42 20.18
N ASN A 97 -8.61 10.77 21.43
CA ASN A 97 -7.24 10.81 21.96
C ASN A 97 -6.44 9.50 21.76
N TYR A 98 -7.10 8.32 21.80
CA TYR A 98 -6.42 7.05 21.56
C TYR A 98 -6.06 6.88 20.08
N GLN A 99 -6.99 7.21 19.19
CA GLN A 99 -6.78 7.17 17.73
C GLN A 99 -5.75 8.20 17.28
N GLU A 100 -5.72 9.38 17.88
CA GLU A 100 -4.68 10.40 17.65
C GLU A 100 -3.31 9.87 18.07
N ALA A 101 -3.18 9.32 19.28
CA ALA A 101 -1.92 8.74 19.74
C ALA A 101 -1.43 7.59 18.84
N ASP A 102 -2.33 6.74 18.36
CA ASP A 102 -2.00 5.67 17.40
C ASP A 102 -1.57 6.24 16.04
N PHE A 103 -2.19 7.32 15.59
CA PHE A 103 -1.83 8.01 14.35
C PHE A 103 -0.49 8.74 14.46
N GLU A 104 -0.18 9.35 15.61
CA GLU A 104 1.12 9.98 15.88
C GLU A 104 2.27 8.97 15.85
N ARG A 105 2.05 7.73 16.27
CA ARG A 105 3.07 6.66 16.19
C ARG A 105 3.23 6.09 14.78
N TYR A 106 2.26 6.32 13.91
CA TYR A 106 2.31 5.90 12.52
C TYR A 106 3.17 6.82 11.63
N ILE A 107 3.19 8.12 11.93
CA ILE A 107 3.95 9.14 11.16
C ILE A 107 5.41 9.24 11.57
#